data_AF-C4WY65-F1
#
_entry.id   AF-C4WY65-F1
#
_cell.length_a   1.000
_cell.length_b   1.000
_cell.length_c   1.000
_cell.angle_alpha   90.00
_cell.angle_beta   90.00
_cell.angle_gamma   90.00
#
_symmetry.space_group_name_H-M   'P 1'
#
loop_
_entity.id
_entity.type
_entity.pdbx_description
1 polymer ?
#
loop_
_entity_poly.entity_id
_entity_poly.type
_entity_poly.pdbx_seq_one_letter_code
_entity_poly.pdbx_strand_id
1 'polypeptide(L)'
;MPSYKYSDMIDLVVDGHHGTLTRKSCEILMRRGMYHVKDNKYLFSRDIRLKVAWMGLPSLDVVIAFAGQITCRYMNIKAKPYRSLDNWPVYSQVLEIIKMNAKDFVFKEYDGTHHLHLNNPECLASDVAKFIQQPNSASL
;
A
#
# COMPACT_ATOMS: atom_id res chain seq x y z
N MET A 1 -5.51 23.04 13.30
CA MET A 1 -5.67 22.53 11.92
C MET A 1 -6.99 23.05 11.35
N PRO A 2 -7.06 23.38 10.06
CA PRO A 2 -8.32 23.80 9.44
C PRO A 2 -9.35 22.67 9.49
N SER A 3 -10.60 23.00 9.81
CA SER A 3 -11.74 22.08 9.83
C SER A 3 -12.69 22.36 8.67
N TYR A 4 -13.27 21.29 8.13
CA TYR A 4 -14.00 21.31 6.86
C TYR A 4 -15.35 20.59 7.00
N LYS A 5 -16.29 20.82 6.08
CA LYS A 5 -17.46 19.95 5.97
C LYS A 5 -17.04 18.58 5.47
N TYR A 6 -17.87 17.57 5.70
CA TYR A 6 -17.62 16.20 5.25
C TYR A 6 -17.30 16.13 3.74
N SER A 7 -18.14 16.74 2.89
CA SER A 7 -17.96 16.77 1.43
C SER A 7 -16.58 17.31 1.05
N ASP A 8 -16.23 18.46 1.61
CA ASP A 8 -14.99 19.17 1.31
C ASP A 8 -13.77 18.33 1.74
N MET A 9 -13.87 17.58 2.84
CA MET A 9 -12.82 16.64 3.23
C MET A 9 -12.65 15.50 2.25
N ILE A 10 -13.74 14.93 1.74
CA ILE A 10 -13.66 13.87 0.73
C ILE A 10 -13.03 14.43 -0.55
N ASP A 11 -13.43 15.62 -0.99
CA ASP A 11 -12.90 16.28 -2.17
C ASP A 11 -11.39 16.51 -2.07
N LEU A 12 -10.93 17.05 -0.93
CA LEU A 12 -9.49 17.22 -0.64
C LEU A 12 -8.69 15.91 -0.73
N VAL A 13 -9.29 14.79 -0.34
CA VAL A 13 -8.63 13.47 -0.35
C VAL A 13 -8.63 12.88 -1.75
N VAL A 14 -9.72 13.02 -2.49
CA VAL A 14 -9.83 12.61 -3.90
C VAL A 14 -8.75 13.34 -4.72
N ASP A 15 -8.68 14.65 -4.58
CA ASP A 15 -7.70 15.48 -5.29
C ASP A 15 -6.27 15.13 -4.89
N GLY A 16 -6.02 14.94 -3.59
CA GLY A 16 -4.70 14.62 -3.05
C GLY A 16 -4.15 13.24 -3.45
N HIS A 17 -4.99 12.33 -3.97
CA HIS A 17 -4.56 11.01 -4.43
C HIS A 17 -4.50 10.89 -5.97
N HIS A 18 -4.69 12.00 -6.68
CA HIS A 18 -4.45 12.12 -8.13
C HIS A 18 -5.10 11.00 -8.95
N GLY A 19 -6.36 10.66 -8.63
CA GLY A 19 -7.14 9.65 -9.35
C GLY A 19 -6.77 8.19 -9.05
N THR A 20 -5.81 7.93 -8.14
CA THR A 20 -5.46 6.55 -7.75
C THR A 20 -6.47 5.91 -6.79
N LEU A 21 -7.42 6.69 -6.26
CA LEU A 21 -8.51 6.23 -5.41
C LEU A 21 -9.85 6.65 -6.03
N THR A 22 -10.86 5.78 -5.94
CA THR A 22 -12.23 6.19 -6.22
C THR A 22 -12.77 7.07 -5.08
N ARG A 23 -13.81 7.87 -5.34
CA ARG A 23 -14.50 8.64 -4.28
C ARG A 23 -15.01 7.72 -3.16
N LYS A 24 -15.62 6.59 -3.50
CA LYS A 24 -16.10 5.59 -2.53
C LYS A 24 -14.95 5.07 -1.65
N SER A 25 -13.79 4.81 -2.24
CA SER A 25 -12.59 4.40 -1.50
C SER A 25 -12.09 5.51 -0.56
N CYS A 26 -12.15 6.77 -0.99
CA CYS A 26 -11.83 7.92 -0.14
C CYS A 26 -12.79 8.01 1.06
N GLU A 27 -14.10 7.84 0.84
CA GLU A 27 -15.07 7.79 1.93
C GLU A 27 -14.76 6.66 2.93
N ILE A 28 -14.39 5.47 2.45
CA ILE A 28 -13.97 4.35 3.31
C ILE A 28 -12.75 4.72 4.17
N LEU A 29 -11.69 5.28 3.56
CA LEU A 29 -10.50 5.73 4.29
C LEU A 29 -10.85 6.79 5.34
N MET A 30 -11.70 7.74 4.96
CA MET A 30 -12.05 8.86 5.81
C MET A 30 -12.93 8.48 6.99
N ARG A 31 -13.58 7.31 7.02
CA ARG A 31 -14.19 6.77 8.26
C ARG A 31 -13.22 6.67 9.43
N ARG A 32 -11.92 6.48 9.16
CA ARG A 32 -10.84 6.45 10.16
C ARG A 32 -9.79 7.55 9.96
N GLY A 33 -9.90 8.31 8.87
CA GLY A 33 -8.99 9.39 8.47
C GLY A 33 -9.42 10.80 8.91
N MET A 34 -10.61 10.93 9.50
CA MET A 34 -11.07 12.15 10.15
C MET A 34 -11.88 11.86 11.40
N TYR A 35 -12.09 12.91 12.19
CA TYR A 35 -12.99 12.90 13.34
C TYR A 35 -13.84 14.16 13.32
N HIS A 36 -15.05 14.03 13.84
CA HIS A 36 -16.02 15.12 13.95
C HIS A 36 -15.59 16.13 15.03
N VAL A 37 -15.84 17.41 14.77
CA VAL A 37 -15.66 18.53 15.69
C VAL A 37 -16.94 19.38 15.72
N LYS A 38 -16.95 20.51 16.45
CA LYS A 38 -18.12 21.39 16.53
C LYS A 38 -18.56 21.90 15.14
N ASP A 39 -19.82 22.30 15.05
CA ASP A 39 -20.43 22.96 13.88
C ASP A 39 -20.51 22.10 12.60
N ASN A 40 -20.73 20.79 12.73
CA ASN A 40 -20.79 19.83 11.61
C ASN A 40 -19.51 19.82 10.76
N LYS A 41 -18.37 20.08 11.40
CA LYS A 41 -17.06 20.07 10.75
C LYS A 41 -16.24 18.87 11.18
N TYR A 42 -15.19 18.60 10.42
CA TYR A 42 -14.30 17.46 10.60
C TYR A 42 -12.84 17.92 10.48
N LEU A 43 -11.96 17.19 11.17
CA LEU A 43 -10.50 17.36 11.13
C LEU A 43 -9.84 16.06 10.70
N PHE A 44 -8.77 16.15 9.90
CA PHE A 44 -7.94 14.99 9.59
C PHE A 44 -7.31 14.42 10.86
N SER A 45 -7.40 13.10 11.05
CA SER A 45 -6.73 12.36 12.12
C SER A 45 -5.27 12.06 11.75
N ARG A 46 -4.46 13.10 11.52
CA ARG A 46 -3.04 12.98 11.15
C ARG A 46 -2.16 13.99 11.85
N ASP A 47 -0.90 13.64 12.00
CA ASP A 47 0.14 14.56 12.44
C ASP A 47 0.70 15.37 11.26
N ILE A 48 0.81 16.68 11.41
CA ILE A 48 1.33 17.57 10.35
C ILE A 48 2.82 17.35 10.07
N ARG A 49 3.59 16.82 11.03
CA ARG A 49 5.01 16.52 10.86
C ARG A 49 5.27 15.49 9.75
N LEU A 50 4.30 14.61 9.50
CA LEU A 50 4.39 13.64 8.39
C LEU A 50 4.33 14.29 7.01
N LYS A 51 3.89 15.56 6.89
CA LYS A 51 3.97 16.31 5.62
C LYS A 51 5.37 16.82 5.30
N VAL A 52 6.24 16.95 6.30
CA VAL A 52 7.60 17.50 6.18
C VAL A 52 8.69 16.46 6.43
N ALA A 53 8.31 15.23 6.78
CA ALA A 53 9.22 14.14 7.10
C ALA A 53 9.75 13.45 5.83
N TRP A 54 10.69 14.09 5.13
CA TRP A 54 11.49 13.47 4.07
C TRP A 54 12.81 12.87 4.57
N MET A 55 12.99 12.73 5.88
CA MET A 55 14.29 12.38 6.46
C MET A 55 14.43 10.87 6.72
N GLY A 56 15.50 10.28 6.16
CA GLY A 56 16.06 8.99 6.61
C GLY A 56 15.56 7.75 5.88
N LEU A 57 15.54 7.74 4.54
CA LEU A 57 15.36 6.47 3.81
C LEU A 57 16.58 5.58 4.01
N PRO A 58 16.40 4.26 4.22
CA PRO A 58 17.52 3.33 4.30
C PRO A 58 18.30 3.32 2.98
N SER A 59 19.61 3.18 3.08
CA SER A 59 20.47 2.96 1.92
C SER A 59 20.18 1.59 1.28
N LEU A 60 20.56 1.43 0.01
CA LEU A 60 20.24 0.22 -0.75
C LEU A 60 20.84 -1.05 -0.14
N ASP A 61 22.05 -0.97 0.40
CA ASP A 61 22.72 -2.09 1.11
C ASP A 61 21.92 -2.53 2.34
N VAL A 62 21.36 -1.58 3.10
CA VAL A 62 20.45 -1.89 4.21
C VAL A 62 19.20 -2.57 3.69
N VAL A 63 18.54 -2.03 2.66
CA VAL A 63 17.33 -2.65 2.07
C VAL A 63 17.61 -4.09 1.60
N ILE A 64 18.74 -4.32 0.94
CA ILE A 64 19.19 -5.64 0.49
C ILE A 64 19.44 -6.59 1.68
N ALA A 65 20.09 -6.11 2.74
CA ALA A 65 20.31 -6.90 3.94
C ALA A 65 18.99 -7.35 4.58
N PHE A 66 18.01 -6.46 4.70
CA PHE A 66 16.67 -6.79 5.20
C PHE A 66 15.93 -7.77 4.27
N ALA A 67 16.03 -7.59 2.95
CA ALA A 67 15.42 -8.48 1.97
C ALA A 67 15.94 -9.91 2.10
N GLY A 68 17.25 -10.09 2.35
CA GLY A 68 17.87 -11.40 2.56
C GLY A 68 17.41 -12.12 3.83
N GLN A 69 16.81 -11.43 4.79
CA GLN A 69 16.27 -12.04 6.02
C GLN A 69 14.83 -12.56 5.85
N ILE A 70 14.20 -12.35 4.70
CA ILE A 70 12.84 -12.83 4.44
C ILE A 70 12.90 -14.32 4.08
N THR A 71 12.65 -15.18 5.07
CA THR A 71 12.68 -16.66 4.93
C THR A 71 11.29 -17.29 4.95
N CYS A 72 10.24 -16.51 5.22
CA CYS A 72 8.86 -16.98 5.20
C CYS A 72 8.32 -17.10 3.77
N ARG A 73 7.09 -17.61 3.63
CA ARG A 73 6.37 -17.54 2.35
C ARG A 73 6.10 -16.07 2.03
N TYR A 74 6.38 -15.66 0.80
CA TYR A 74 6.28 -14.28 0.37
C TYR A 74 5.44 -14.15 -0.91
N MET A 75 4.34 -13.40 -0.83
CA MET A 75 3.55 -13.02 -2.00
C MET A 75 3.68 -11.52 -2.24
N ASN A 76 4.12 -11.16 -3.44
CA ASN A 76 4.18 -9.80 -3.91
C ASN A 76 3.10 -9.54 -4.97
N ILE A 77 2.35 -8.46 -4.76
CA ILE A 77 1.26 -8.04 -5.66
C ILE A 77 1.61 -6.66 -6.22
N LYS A 78 1.60 -6.55 -7.55
CA LYS A 78 1.89 -5.31 -8.26
C LYS A 78 0.68 -4.85 -9.10
N ALA A 79 0.35 -3.57 -9.00
CA ALA A 79 -0.68 -2.94 -9.82
C ALA A 79 -0.11 -2.48 -11.16
N LYS A 80 -0.88 -2.61 -12.25
CA LYS A 80 -0.59 -2.07 -13.59
C LYS A 80 -1.66 -1.04 -14.01
N PRO A 81 -1.29 0.16 -14.50
CA PRO A 81 0.06 0.58 -14.84
C PRO A 81 0.90 0.89 -13.59
N TYR A 82 2.21 0.69 -13.73
CA TYR A 82 3.17 1.00 -12.68
C TYR A 82 3.29 2.50 -12.45
N ARG A 83 3.70 2.91 -11.24
CA ARG A 83 3.91 4.34 -10.99
C ARG A 83 5.20 4.79 -11.65
N SER A 84 5.20 6.00 -12.20
CA SER A 84 6.39 6.62 -12.80
C SER A 84 7.56 6.76 -11.82
N LEU A 85 7.28 6.86 -10.52
CA LEU A 85 8.27 6.97 -9.45
C LEU A 85 8.86 5.62 -9.00
N ASP A 86 8.38 4.50 -9.53
CA ASP A 86 8.90 3.19 -9.14
C ASP A 86 10.32 2.99 -9.76
N ASN A 87 11.32 2.78 -8.90
CA ASN A 87 12.68 2.43 -9.34
C ASN A 87 12.76 0.94 -9.66
N TRP A 88 12.49 0.59 -10.92
CA TRP A 88 12.46 -0.80 -11.39
C TRP A 88 13.75 -1.59 -11.17
N PRO A 89 14.94 -1.07 -11.46
CA PRO A 89 16.19 -1.78 -11.16
C PRO A 89 16.31 -2.18 -9.69
N VAL A 90 16.04 -1.24 -8.76
CA VAL A 90 16.09 -1.52 -7.32
C VAL A 90 14.99 -2.50 -6.91
N TYR A 91 13.78 -2.32 -7.43
CA TYR A 91 12.63 -3.19 -7.13
C TYR A 91 12.92 -4.65 -7.52
N SER A 92 13.39 -4.87 -8.74
CA SER A 92 13.71 -6.19 -9.27
C SER A 92 14.86 -6.83 -8.49
N GLN A 93 15.91 -6.06 -8.17
CA GLN A 93 17.02 -6.57 -7.36
C GLN A 93 16.55 -7.06 -5.99
N VAL A 94 15.73 -6.27 -5.30
CA VAL A 94 15.18 -6.64 -3.98
C VAL A 94 14.29 -7.88 -4.09
N LEU A 95 13.42 -7.98 -5.10
CA LEU A 95 12.57 -9.15 -5.28
C LEU A 95 13.36 -10.43 -5.56
N GLU A 96 14.43 -10.36 -6.37
CA GLU A 96 15.27 -11.55 -6.61
C GLU A 96 15.96 -12.01 -5.32
N ILE A 97 16.44 -11.09 -4.48
CA ILE A 97 17.01 -11.45 -3.17
C ILE A 97 15.96 -12.14 -2.30
N ILE A 98 14.74 -11.61 -2.21
CA ILE A 98 13.65 -12.23 -1.43
C ILE A 98 13.35 -13.62 -1.99
N LYS A 99 13.22 -13.75 -3.31
CA LYS A 99 12.91 -15.01 -3.99
C LYS A 99 13.95 -16.11 -3.72
N MET A 100 15.23 -15.78 -3.60
CA MET A 100 16.27 -16.76 -3.28
C MET A 100 16.20 -17.27 -1.84
N ASN A 101 15.65 -16.48 -0.90
CA ASN A 101 15.68 -16.79 0.53
C ASN A 101 14.31 -17.24 1.08
N ALA A 102 13.22 -16.80 0.46
CA ALA A 102 11.86 -17.10 0.89
C ALA A 102 11.55 -18.59 0.71
N LYS A 103 10.82 -19.17 1.67
CA LYS A 103 10.34 -20.56 1.59
C LYS A 103 9.46 -20.85 0.37
N ASP A 104 8.72 -19.83 -0.06
CA ASP A 104 7.83 -19.84 -1.23
C ASP A 104 7.76 -18.40 -1.73
N PHE A 105 7.81 -18.20 -3.03
CA PHE A 105 7.78 -16.87 -3.64
C PHE A 105 6.74 -16.82 -4.74
N VAL A 106 5.76 -15.93 -4.57
CA VAL A 106 4.69 -15.70 -5.54
C VAL A 106 4.71 -14.24 -5.96
N PHE A 107 4.84 -13.98 -7.27
CA PHE A 107 4.70 -12.65 -7.85
C PHE A 107 3.46 -12.62 -8.74
N LYS A 108 2.54 -11.67 -8.47
CA LYS A 108 1.34 -11.49 -9.28
C LYS A 108 1.13 -10.03 -9.63
N GLU A 109 0.59 -9.82 -10.82
CA GLU A 109 0.29 -8.50 -11.35
C GLU A 109 -1.17 -8.40 -11.74
N TYR A 110 -1.77 -7.25 -11.46
CA TYR A 110 -3.19 -7.00 -11.74
C TYR A 110 -3.38 -5.62 -12.33
N ASP A 111 -4.33 -5.50 -13.24
CA ASP A 111 -4.75 -4.20 -13.75
C ASP A 111 -5.47 -3.41 -12.64
N GLY A 112 -5.05 -2.18 -12.46
CA GLY A 112 -5.54 -1.27 -11.44
C GLY A 112 -4.53 -0.20 -11.03
N THR A 113 -5.05 0.83 -10.39
CA THR A 113 -4.27 1.89 -9.75
C THR A 113 -3.42 1.35 -8.59
N HIS A 114 -2.51 2.15 -8.04
CA HIS A 114 -1.75 1.82 -6.82
C HIS A 114 -2.61 1.25 -5.66
N HIS A 115 -3.84 1.76 -5.49
CA HIS A 115 -4.77 1.32 -4.45
C HIS A 115 -5.75 0.24 -4.91
N LEU A 116 -5.35 -0.66 -5.83
CA LEU A 116 -6.23 -1.65 -6.45
C LEU A 116 -6.99 -2.50 -5.40
N HIS A 117 -6.32 -2.84 -4.29
CA HIS A 117 -6.90 -3.64 -3.22
C HIS A 117 -8.04 -2.95 -2.47
N LEU A 118 -8.10 -1.62 -2.52
CA LEU A 118 -9.20 -0.85 -1.95
C LEU A 118 -10.27 -0.52 -3.01
N ASN A 119 -9.86 -0.24 -4.24
CA ASN A 119 -10.77 0.12 -5.32
C ASN A 119 -11.52 -1.08 -5.91
N ASN A 120 -10.86 -2.22 -6.05
CA ASN A 120 -11.39 -3.42 -6.67
C ASN A 120 -10.78 -4.68 -6.03
N PRO A 121 -11.02 -4.94 -4.73
CA PRO A 121 -10.40 -6.06 -4.00
C PRO A 121 -10.63 -7.43 -4.66
N GLU A 122 -11.73 -7.57 -5.39
CA GLU A 122 -12.23 -8.90 -5.80
C GLU A 122 -11.34 -9.54 -6.86
N CYS A 123 -10.56 -8.74 -7.60
CA CYS A 123 -9.62 -9.26 -8.61
C CYS A 123 -8.45 -10.03 -7.98
N LEU A 124 -8.07 -9.74 -6.74
CA LEU A 124 -6.93 -10.39 -6.06
C LEU A 124 -7.35 -11.25 -4.86
N ALA A 125 -8.58 -11.08 -4.34
CA ALA A 125 -9.02 -11.69 -3.09
C ALA A 125 -8.86 -13.21 -3.10
N SER A 126 -9.24 -13.86 -4.21
CA SER A 126 -9.13 -15.32 -4.34
C SER A 126 -7.68 -15.82 -4.31
N ASP A 127 -6.75 -15.06 -4.88
CA ASP A 127 -5.35 -15.43 -4.94
C ASP A 127 -4.64 -15.22 -3.60
N VAL A 128 -4.97 -14.12 -2.91
CA VAL A 128 -4.50 -13.89 -1.55
C VAL A 128 -5.05 -14.94 -0.59
N ALA A 129 -6.35 -15.28 -0.69
CA ALA A 129 -6.95 -16.32 0.13
C ALA A 129 -6.25 -17.68 -0.09
N LYS A 130 -6.02 -18.08 -1.34
CA LYS A 130 -5.27 -19.30 -1.67
C LYS A 130 -3.87 -19.28 -1.07
N PHE A 131 -3.15 -18.17 -1.20
CA PHE A 131 -1.80 -18.06 -0.65
C PHE A 131 -1.79 -18.23 0.88
N ILE A 132 -2.70 -17.56 1.60
CA ILE A 132 -2.79 -17.64 3.06
C ILE A 132 -3.25 -19.02 3.55
N GLN A 133 -4.20 -19.64 2.85
CA GLN A 133 -4.81 -20.90 3.26
C GLN A 133 -3.97 -22.14 2.89
N GLN A 134 -3.02 -22.01 1.98
CA GLN A 134 -2.10 -23.08 1.65
C GLN A 134 -1.26 -23.46 2.88
N PRO A 135 -1.35 -24.71 3.37
CA PRO A 135 -0.51 -25.16 4.47
C PRO A 135 0.95 -25.06 4.06
N ASN A 136 1.81 -24.64 4.99
CA ASN A 136 3.25 -24.68 4.79
C ASN A 136 3.63 -26.11 4.42
N SER A 137 4.19 -26.34 3.23
CA SER A 137 4.86 -27.59 2.90
C SER A 137 5.86 -27.84 4.03
N ALA A 138 5.64 -28.86 4.85
CA ALA A 138 6.60 -29.20 5.90
C ALA A 138 7.95 -29.42 5.20
N SER A 139 8.97 -28.69 5.67
CA SER A 139 10.34 -28.93 5.21
C SER A 139 10.67 -30.37 5.62
N LEU A 140 10.89 -31.27 4.65
CA LEU A 140 11.47 -32.59 4.89
C LEU A 140 12.92 -32.44 5.36
#